data_AF-A0A1C4MYP0-F1
#
_entry.id   AF-A0A1C4MYP0-F1
#
_cell.length_a   1.000
_cell.length_b   1.000
_cell.length_c   1.000
_cell.angle_alpha   90.00
_cell.angle_beta   90.00
_cell.angle_gamma   90.00
#
_symmetry.space_group_name_H-M   'P 1'
#
loop_
_entity.id
_entity.type
_entity.pdbx_description
1 polymer ?
#
loop_
_entity_poly.entity_id
_entity_poly.type
_entity_poly.pdbx_seq_one_letter_code
_entity_poly.pdbx_strand_id
1 'polypeptide(L)' 'MKNFKVRWVEDGRERVSVVAYNESSAKRRAEELELQDGVSDVRVVSVAPGV' A
#
# COMPACT_ATOMS: atom_id res chain seq x y z
N MET A 1 8.66 -11.21 -11.48
CA MET A 1 8.67 -10.18 -10.41
C MET A 1 7.30 -10.15 -9.77
N LYS A 2 7.20 -10.20 -8.43
CA LYS A 2 5.92 -10.05 -7.71
C LYS A 2 5.62 -8.55 -7.62
N ASN A 3 4.41 -8.13 -7.98
CA ASN A 3 3.97 -6.76 -7.80
C ASN A 3 3.29 -6.64 -6.45
N PHE A 4 3.48 -5.52 -5.74
CA PHE A 4 2.80 -5.26 -4.48
C PHE A 4 2.03 -3.95 -4.61
N LYS A 5 0.83 -3.89 -4.02
CA LYS A 5 -0.01 -2.69 -3.92
C LYS A 5 -0.23 -2.40 -2.45
N VAL A 6 -0.25 -1.11 -2.10
CA VAL A 6 -0.64 -0.65 -0.75
C VAL A 6 -1.97 0.06 -0.89
N ARG A 7 -2.98 -0.43 -0.18
CA ARG A 7 -4.29 0.22 -0.05
C ARG A 7 -4.34 0.89 1.31
N TRP A 8 -4.86 2.11 1.38
CA TRP A 8 -5.17 2.73 2.66
C TRP A 8 -6.42 3.60 2.64
N VAL A 9 -6.96 3.91 3.82
CA VAL A 9 -8.04 4.90 3.99
C VAL A 9 -7.48 6.14 4.64
N GLU A 10 -7.74 7.30 4.02
CA GLU A 10 -7.35 8.64 4.49
C GLU A 10 -8.60 9.53 4.50
N ASP A 11 -8.93 10.17 5.63
CA ASP A 11 -10.08 11.09 5.75
C ASP A 11 -11.41 10.51 5.20
N GLY A 12 -11.64 9.21 5.45
CA GLY A 12 -12.85 8.50 4.99
C GLY A 12 -12.87 8.18 3.49
N ARG A 13 -11.77 8.40 2.75
CA ARG A 13 -11.61 8.04 1.33
C ARG A 13 -10.60 6.91 1.17
N GLU A 14 -10.99 5.86 0.44
CA GLU A 14 -10.06 4.79 0.07
C GLU A 14 -9.10 5.28 -1.02
N ARG A 15 -7.79 5.11 -0.79
CA ARG A 15 -6.72 5.36 -1.77
C ARG A 15 -5.87 4.11 -1.98
N VAL A 16 -5.36 3.97 -3.19
CA VAL A 16 -4.48 2.86 -3.59
C VAL A 16 -3.22 3.43 -4.20
N SER A 17 -2.05 3.07 -3.66
CA SER A 17 -0.76 3.30 -4.31
C SER A 17 -0.23 1.99 -4.85
N VAL A 18 0.13 2.01 -6.13
CA VAL A 18 0.74 0.88 -6.81
C VAL A 18 2.26 1.08 -6.75
N VAL A 19 2.89 0.55 -5.70
CA VAL A 19 4.35 0.53 -5.60
C VAL A 19 4.85 -0.79 -6.17
N ALA A 20 4.91 -0.88 -7.51
CA ALA A 20 5.76 -1.87 -8.16
C ALA A 20 7.21 -1.54 -7.74
N TYR A 21 8.03 -2.41 -7.15
CA TYR A 21 8.54 -3.66 -7.74
C TYR A 21 9.14 -4.65 -6.69
N ASN A 22 8.98 -4.44 -5.37
CA ASN A 22 9.52 -5.32 -4.32
C ASN A 22 8.78 -5.21 -2.96
N GLU A 23 8.67 -6.32 -2.23
CA GLU A 23 7.95 -6.43 -0.94
C GLU A 23 8.45 -5.44 0.11
N SER A 24 9.77 -5.24 0.18
CA SER A 24 10.40 -4.32 1.14
C SER A 24 9.97 -2.88 0.97
N SER A 25 9.78 -2.41 -0.27
CA SER A 25 9.32 -1.03 -0.52
C SER A 25 7.84 -0.87 -0.21
N ALA A 26 7.04 -1.92 -0.46
CA ALA A 26 5.62 -1.91 -0.10
C ALA A 26 5.41 -1.89 1.43
N LYS A 27 6.21 -2.66 2.18
CA LYS A 27 6.21 -2.64 3.66
C LYS A 27 6.61 -1.26 4.20
N ARG A 28 7.75 -0.72 3.74
CA ARG A 28 8.21 0.60 4.15
C ARG A 28 7.17 1.68 3.86
N ARG A 29 6.52 1.63 2.68
CA ARG A 29 5.47 2.59 2.33
C ARG A 29 4.22 2.45 3.20
N ALA A 30 3.84 1.23 3.58
CA ALA A 30 2.73 1.00 4.48
C ALA A 30 3.00 1.59 5.87
N GLU A 31 4.21 1.35 6.42
CA GLU A 31 4.63 1.92 7.71
C GLU A 31 4.64 3.46 7.70
N GLU A 32 5.12 4.07 6.61
CA GLU A 32 5.07 5.53 6.43
C GLU A 32 3.65 6.08 6.42
N LEU A 33 2.70 5.33 5.83
CA LEU A 33 1.30 5.71 5.76
C LEU A 33 0.61 5.53 7.11
N GLU A 34 0.87 4.46 7.86
CA GLU A 34 0.33 4.26 9.21
C GLU A 34 0.78 5.36 10.20
N LEU A 35 1.96 5.96 9.98
CA LEU A 35 2.48 7.06 10.78
C LEU A 35 1.88 8.44 10.39
N GLN A 36 1.12 8.55 9.31
CA GLN A 36 0.47 9.80 8.91
C GLN A 36 -0.87 9.96 9.64
N ASP A 37 -1.02 11.10 10.32
CA ASP A 37 -2.28 11.53 10.92
C ASP A 37 -3.38 11.56 9.83
N GLY A 38 -4.44 10.78 10.04
CA GLY A 38 -5.55 10.63 9.08
C GLY A 38 -5.61 9.29 8.33
N VAL A 39 -4.57 8.44 8.41
CA VAL A 39 -4.56 7.12 7.78
C VAL A 39 -4.94 6.03 8.79
N SER A 40 -5.99 5.24 8.51
CA SER A 40 -6.59 4.35 9.54
C SER A 40 -6.66 2.86 9.21
N ASP A 41 -6.49 2.46 7.95
CA ASP A 41 -6.53 1.05 7.55
C ASP A 41 -5.54 0.88 6.40
N VAL A 42 -4.37 0.28 6.63
CA VAL A 42 -3.33 0.07 5.60
C VAL A 42 -3.19 -1.41 5.32
N ARG A 43 -3.27 -1.82 4.05
CA ARG A 43 -3.13 -3.22 3.61
C ARG A 43 -2.18 -3.36 2.46
N VAL A 44 -1.24 -4.30 2.60
CA VAL A 44 -0.34 -4.71 1.52
C VAL A 44 -0.95 -5.90 0.80
N VAL A 45 -1.13 -5.77 -0.52
CA VAL A 45 -1.72 -6.80 -1.37
C VAL A 45 -0.69 -7.22 -2.41
N SER A 46 -0.37 -8.52 -2.48
CA SER A 46 0.43 -9.07 -3.57
C SER A 46 -0.43 -9.18 -4.82
N VAL A 47 0.02 -8.57 -5.91
CA VAL A 47 -0.59 -8.64 -7.23
C VAL A 47 0.28 -9.51 -8.12
N ALA A 48 -0.33 -10.55 -8.70
CA ALA A 48 0.30 -11.25 -9.80
C ALA A 48 0.42 -10.29 -11.00
N PRO A 49 1.55 -10.29 -11.74
CA PRO A 49 1.60 -9.58 -13.02
C PRO A 49 0.57 -10.22 -13.99
N GLY A 50 -0.40 -9.44 -14.47
CA GLY A 50 -1.32 -9.86 -15.54
C GLY A 50 -2.81 -10.02 -15.19
N VAL A 51 -3.34 -9.30 -14.18
CA VAL A 51 -4.79 -9.15 -13.96
C VAL A 51 -5.26 -7.79 -14.46
#